data_AF-A0A3P8M1A0-F1
#
_entry.id   AF-A0A3P8M1A0-F1
#
_cell.length_a   1.000
_cell.length_b   1.000
_cell.length_c   1.000
_cell.angle_alpha   90.00
_cell.angle_beta   90.00
_cell.angle_gamma   90.00
#
_symmetry.space_group_name_H-M   'P 1'
#
loop_
_entity.id
_entity.type
_entity.pdbx_description
1 polymer ?
#
loop_
_entity_poly.entity_id
_entity_poly.type
_entity_poly.pdbx_seq_one_letter_code
_entity_poly.pdbx_strand_id
1 'polypeptide(L)'
;MQSALLGWHQVPLADLLSRATGGIPVVIENDTRALATYEKTFGHLRKYESAVAISHGSGIGSAAVIYGRIWRGAHGGAGEIAHCTIVPAGKPCRCGKRGCLDTVASLTAIFEQARMEGIEATSLAELEALARKGTPGRSISCTRPATRSGWPSPIRFRPTIRRRSCWRISPIAFRGCSIP
;
A
#
# COMPACT_ATOMS: atom_id res chain seq x y z
N MET A 1 19.12 -1.79 10.36
CA MET A 1 18.10 -1.53 9.31
C MET A 1 18.04 -2.68 8.34
N GLN A 2 16.86 -2.99 7.79
CA GLN A 2 16.66 -4.03 6.78
C GLN A 2 15.90 -3.42 5.60
N SER A 3 16.26 -3.76 4.36
CA SER A 3 15.54 -3.33 3.16
C SER A 3 15.69 -4.36 2.05
N ALA A 4 14.58 -5.00 1.65
CA ALA A 4 14.58 -5.92 0.52
C ALA A 4 14.85 -5.20 -0.82
N LEU A 5 14.44 -3.94 -0.94
CA LEU A 5 14.65 -3.15 -2.15
C LEU A 5 16.14 -2.82 -2.38
N LEU A 6 16.87 -2.51 -1.31
CA LEU A 6 18.28 -2.14 -1.37
C LEU A 6 19.22 -3.32 -1.12
N GLY A 7 18.70 -4.52 -0.84
CA GLY A 7 19.50 -5.67 -0.42
C GLY A 7 20.23 -5.45 0.91
N TRP A 8 19.69 -4.61 1.79
CA TRP A 8 20.33 -4.26 3.05
C TRP A 8 19.93 -5.23 4.17
N HIS A 9 20.94 -5.78 4.83
CA HIS A 9 20.79 -6.69 5.95
C HIS A 9 21.54 -6.15 7.17
N GLN A 10 20.80 -5.84 8.24
CA GLN A 10 21.34 -5.38 9.53
C GLN A 10 22.31 -4.19 9.42
N VAL A 11 22.05 -3.26 8.48
CA VAL A 11 22.90 -2.07 8.29
C VAL A 11 22.69 -1.10 9.47
N PRO A 12 23.74 -0.69 10.19
CA PRO A 12 23.64 0.27 11.31
C PRO A 12 23.58 1.72 10.80
N LEU A 13 22.61 2.02 9.93
CA LEU A 13 22.55 3.29 9.20
C LEU A 13 22.48 4.51 10.15
N ALA A 14 21.68 4.43 11.22
CA ALA A 14 21.54 5.52 12.18
C ALA A 14 22.89 5.90 12.81
N ASP A 15 23.66 4.90 13.25
CA ASP A 15 24.97 5.11 13.89
C ASP A 15 26.00 5.65 12.89
N LEU A 16 25.99 5.13 11.66
CA LEU A 16 26.87 5.60 10.59
C LEU A 16 26.62 7.08 10.29
N LEU A 17 25.36 7.47 10.15
CA LEU A 17 24.98 8.87 9.91
C LEU A 17 25.30 9.74 11.13
N SER A 18 24.98 9.29 12.34
CA SER A 18 25.26 10.03 13.56
C SER A 18 26.74 10.36 13.70
N ARG A 19 27.63 9.37 13.48
CA ARG A 19 29.08 9.57 13.45
C ARG A 19 29.51 10.56 12.37
N ALA A 20 28.99 10.43 11.15
CA ALA A 20 29.31 11.32 10.04
C ALA A 20 28.87 12.78 10.31
N THR A 21 27.83 12.97 11.12
CA THR A 21 27.30 14.30 11.49
C THR A 21 27.84 14.83 12.83
N GLY A 22 28.96 14.30 13.34
CA GLY A 22 29.56 14.81 14.58
C GLY A 22 28.78 14.46 15.86
N GLY A 23 28.03 13.36 15.85
CA GLY A 23 27.29 12.86 17.02
C GLY A 23 25.85 13.33 17.14
N ILE A 24 25.28 13.96 16.10
CA ILE A 24 23.86 14.33 16.09
C ILE A 24 22.98 13.06 16.17
N PRO A 25 21.94 13.01 17.02
CA PRO A 25 21.02 11.89 17.07
C PRO A 25 20.28 11.68 15.74
N VAL A 26 20.29 10.45 15.23
CA VAL A 26 19.63 10.08 13.97
C VAL A 26 18.55 9.03 14.23
N VAL A 27 17.36 9.29 13.69
CA VAL A 27 16.25 8.32 13.67
C VAL A 27 16.00 7.93 12.23
N ILE A 28 15.89 6.62 11.98
CA ILE A 28 15.52 6.08 10.68
C ILE A 28 14.08 5.60 10.75
N GLU A 29 13.30 5.96 9.75
CA GLU A 29 11.90 5.58 9.65
C GLU A 29 11.59 5.04 8.25
N ASN A 30 10.60 4.14 8.17
CA ASN A 30 10.05 3.71 6.89
C ASN A 30 9.35 4.90 6.18
N ASP A 31 9.41 4.95 4.85
CA ASP A 31 8.84 6.01 4.02
C ASP A 31 7.37 6.34 4.32
N THR A 32 6.52 5.33 4.43
CA THR A 32 5.08 5.50 4.66
C THR A 32 4.80 5.90 6.11
N ARG A 33 5.61 5.42 7.07
CA ARG A 33 5.56 5.90 8.45
C ARG A 33 6.06 7.33 8.58
N ALA A 34 7.08 7.73 7.84
CA ALA A 34 7.56 9.10 7.79
C ALA A 34 6.48 10.03 7.22
N LEU A 35 5.79 9.60 6.14
CA LEU A 35 4.63 10.30 5.60
C LEU A 35 3.50 10.43 6.63
N ALA A 36 3.14 9.35 7.32
CA ALA A 36 2.10 9.39 8.35
C ALA A 36 2.49 10.30 9.53
N THR A 37 3.78 10.33 9.89
CA THR A 37 4.31 11.24 10.91
C THR A 37 4.17 12.69 10.47
N TYR A 38 4.55 13.00 9.23
CA TYR A 38 4.35 14.33 8.65
C TYR A 38 2.88 14.73 8.65
N GLU A 39 1.99 13.87 8.17
CA GLU A 39 0.54 14.14 8.12
C GLU A 39 -0.08 14.29 9.50
N LYS A 40 0.42 13.55 10.51
CA LYS A 40 -0.05 13.64 11.89
C LYS A 40 0.46 14.89 12.61
N THR A 41 1.61 15.42 12.22
CA THR A 41 2.18 16.63 12.82
C THR A 41 1.69 17.90 12.12
N PHE A 42 1.66 17.92 10.79
CA PHE A 42 1.43 19.12 10.00
C PHE A 42 0.22 19.00 9.07
N GLY A 43 -0.16 17.80 8.66
CA GLY A 43 -1.16 17.56 7.63
C GLY A 43 -2.59 17.30 8.12
N HIS A 44 -3.30 16.46 7.38
CA HIS A 44 -4.71 16.18 7.58
C HIS A 44 -4.97 15.21 8.73
N LEU A 45 -3.96 14.42 9.11
CA LEU A 45 -4.08 13.43 10.18
C LEU A 45 -4.03 14.03 11.59
N ARG A 46 -3.66 15.31 11.75
CA ARG A 46 -3.60 16.00 13.05
C ARG A 46 -4.85 15.78 13.90
N LYS A 47 -6.02 15.93 13.29
CA LYS A 47 -7.35 15.89 13.96
C LYS A 47 -7.90 14.49 14.24
N TYR A 48 -7.20 13.43 13.81
CA TYR A 48 -7.67 12.07 13.98
C TYR A 48 -6.80 11.32 14.99
N GLU A 49 -7.45 10.73 16.00
CA GLU A 49 -6.80 9.88 16.98
C GLU A 49 -6.42 8.52 16.40
N SER A 50 -7.21 8.00 15.47
CA SER A 50 -6.91 6.75 14.77
C SER A 50 -7.10 6.92 13.27
N ALA A 51 -6.09 6.53 12.51
CA ALA A 51 -6.09 6.63 11.06
C ALA A 51 -5.11 5.62 10.46
N VAL A 52 -5.31 5.28 9.19
CA VAL A 52 -4.33 4.50 8.41
C VAL A 52 -3.98 5.31 7.18
N ALA A 53 -2.70 5.61 7.01
CA ALA A 53 -2.15 6.13 5.77
C ALA A 53 -1.78 4.95 4.87
N ILE A 54 -2.17 5.01 3.61
CA ILE A 54 -1.79 4.03 2.58
C ILE A 54 -1.07 4.78 1.48
N SER A 55 0.18 4.40 1.22
CA SER A 55 0.93 4.84 0.06
C SER A 55 0.73 3.84 -1.07
N HIS A 56 0.34 4.34 -2.25
CA HIS A 56 0.15 3.53 -3.45
C HIS A 56 0.97 4.13 -4.58
N GLY A 57 1.98 3.39 -5.01
CA GLY A 57 2.90 3.77 -6.08
C GLY A 57 3.46 2.52 -6.74
N SER A 58 4.76 2.52 -7.03
CA SER A 58 5.47 1.31 -7.51
C SER A 58 5.34 0.13 -6.55
N GLY A 59 5.18 0.40 -5.26
CA GLY A 59 4.75 -0.56 -4.25
C GLY A 59 3.55 -0.06 -3.44
N ILE A 60 3.10 -0.89 -2.52
CA ILE A 60 2.12 -0.52 -1.50
C ILE A 60 2.83 -0.36 -0.16
N GLY A 61 2.49 0.66 0.59
CA GLY A 61 2.94 0.85 1.98
C GLY A 61 1.78 1.27 2.86
N SER A 62 1.87 1.01 4.16
CA SER A 62 0.90 1.59 5.10
C SER A 62 1.52 1.95 6.43
N ALA A 63 0.86 2.86 7.14
CA ALA A 63 1.21 3.25 8.50
C ALA A 63 -0.06 3.55 9.28
N ALA A 64 -0.15 3.00 10.50
CA ALA A 64 -1.27 3.24 11.38
C ALA A 64 -0.92 4.31 12.43
N VAL A 65 -1.87 5.21 12.66
CA VAL A 65 -1.96 6.08 13.82
C VAL A 65 -3.00 5.47 14.74
N ILE A 66 -2.65 5.22 16.01
CA ILE A 66 -3.54 4.69 17.03
C ILE A 66 -3.36 5.52 18.29
N TYR A 67 -4.47 6.04 18.85
CA TYR A 67 -4.46 6.97 19.99
C TYR A 67 -3.45 8.12 19.83
N GLY A 68 -3.46 8.73 18.64
CA GLY A 68 -2.64 9.87 18.29
C GLY A 68 -1.17 9.53 18.00
N ARG A 69 -0.76 8.26 18.10
CA ARG A 69 0.63 7.83 17.98
C ARG A 69 0.87 6.94 16.76
N ILE A 70 2.03 7.09 16.14
CA ILE A 70 2.48 6.20 15.07
C ILE A 70 2.70 4.80 15.65
N TRP A 71 1.96 3.83 15.13
CA TRP A 71 2.06 2.44 15.53
C TRP A 71 3.16 1.73 14.74
N ARG A 72 4.17 1.24 15.45
CA ARG A 72 5.32 0.52 14.88
C ARG A 72 5.24 -1.00 15.06
N GLY A 73 4.38 -1.47 15.96
CA GLY A 73 4.31 -2.87 16.37
C GLY A 73 5.53 -3.31 17.19
N ALA A 74 5.52 -4.55 17.68
CA ALA A 74 6.53 -5.06 18.61
C ALA A 74 7.97 -5.05 18.05
N HIS A 75 8.12 -5.29 16.74
CA HIS A 75 9.43 -5.38 16.08
C HIS A 75 9.64 -4.30 15.01
N GLY A 76 8.84 -3.23 15.02
CA GLY A 76 8.96 -2.16 14.03
C GLY A 76 8.47 -2.51 12.62
N GLY A 77 7.80 -3.65 12.42
CA GLY A 77 7.27 -4.13 11.14
C GLY A 77 5.77 -3.91 10.94
N ALA A 78 5.10 -3.11 11.78
CA ALA A 78 3.70 -2.79 11.54
C ALA A 78 3.53 -1.95 10.27
N GLY A 79 2.48 -2.24 9.49
CA GLY A 79 2.17 -1.51 8.26
C GLY A 79 2.64 -2.20 6.97
N GLU A 80 3.26 -3.38 7.06
CA GLU A 80 3.72 -4.19 5.92
C GLU A 80 2.57 -4.95 5.21
N ILE A 81 1.42 -4.29 5.01
CA ILE A 81 0.22 -4.88 4.41
C ILE A 81 0.45 -5.37 2.97
N ALA A 82 1.40 -4.77 2.27
CA ALA A 82 1.78 -5.13 0.92
C ALA A 82 2.28 -6.59 0.83
N HIS A 83 2.78 -7.13 1.95
CA HIS A 83 3.33 -8.49 2.05
C HIS A 83 2.39 -9.49 2.71
N CYS A 84 1.12 -9.12 2.91
CA CYS A 84 0.05 -10.06 3.22
C CYS A 84 -0.28 -10.89 1.97
N THR A 85 -0.39 -12.21 2.11
CA THR A 85 -0.78 -13.11 1.01
C THR A 85 -2.27 -12.96 0.75
N ILE A 86 -2.62 -12.48 -0.44
CA ILE A 86 -4.00 -12.31 -0.91
C ILE A 86 -4.36 -13.37 -1.95
N VAL A 87 -3.37 -13.85 -2.71
CA VAL A 87 -3.54 -14.89 -3.73
C VAL A 87 -2.67 -16.10 -3.37
N PRO A 88 -3.18 -17.12 -2.67
CA PRO A 88 -2.40 -18.31 -2.34
C PRO A 88 -1.74 -18.90 -3.59
N ALA A 89 -0.46 -19.29 -3.48
CA ALA A 89 0.36 -19.79 -4.58
C ALA A 89 0.53 -18.82 -5.79
N GLY A 90 0.21 -17.52 -5.63
CA GLY A 90 0.35 -16.50 -6.67
C GLY A 90 1.80 -16.18 -7.06
N LYS A 91 1.99 -15.01 -7.69
CA LYS A 91 3.30 -14.53 -8.16
C LYS A 91 4.34 -14.47 -7.02
N PRO A 92 5.63 -14.75 -7.29
CA PRO A 92 6.68 -14.58 -6.29
C PRO A 92 6.78 -13.10 -5.87
N CYS A 93 7.01 -12.85 -4.59
CA CYS A 93 7.20 -11.51 -4.04
C CYS A 93 8.65 -11.33 -3.57
N ARG A 94 9.20 -10.11 -3.70
CA ARG A 94 10.54 -9.75 -3.21
C ARG A 94 10.76 -9.99 -1.71
N CYS A 95 9.68 -10.11 -0.92
CA CYS A 95 9.77 -10.45 0.49
C CYS A 95 10.04 -11.95 0.77
N GLY A 96 10.13 -12.79 -0.26
CA GLY A 96 10.31 -14.25 -0.16
C GLY A 96 9.02 -15.06 -0.13
N LYS A 97 7.86 -14.42 0.09
CA LYS A 97 6.54 -15.07 0.02
C LYS A 97 6.01 -15.14 -1.42
N ARG A 98 4.80 -15.69 -1.58
CA ARG A 98 4.05 -15.71 -2.84
C ARG A 98 2.67 -15.07 -2.68
N GLY A 99 2.19 -14.43 -3.74
CA GLY A 99 0.85 -13.88 -3.86
C GLY A 99 0.54 -12.75 -2.90
N CYS A 100 1.55 -11.95 -2.60
CA CYS A 100 1.40 -10.77 -1.76
C CYS A 100 0.54 -9.71 -2.44
N LEU A 101 -0.14 -8.87 -1.65
CA LEU A 101 -0.92 -7.73 -2.16
C LEU A 101 -0.11 -6.86 -3.15
N ASP A 102 1.17 -6.65 -2.89
CA ASP A 102 2.07 -5.89 -3.77
C ASP A 102 2.16 -6.49 -5.19
N THR A 103 2.09 -7.81 -5.31
CA THR A 103 2.23 -8.52 -6.60
C THR A 103 1.00 -8.45 -7.47
N VAL A 104 -0.11 -7.90 -6.95
CA VAL A 104 -1.40 -7.85 -7.64
C VAL A 104 -1.99 -6.44 -7.74
N ALA A 105 -1.64 -5.55 -6.82
CA ALA A 105 -2.29 -4.23 -6.70
C ALA A 105 -1.33 -3.04 -6.73
N SER A 106 -0.01 -3.23 -6.68
CA SER A 106 0.93 -2.13 -6.87
C SER A 106 0.84 -1.58 -8.30
N LEU A 107 1.26 -0.33 -8.54
CA LEU A 107 1.31 0.18 -9.90
C LEU A 107 2.24 -0.68 -10.78
N THR A 108 3.37 -1.15 -10.23
CA THR A 108 4.25 -2.08 -10.96
C THR A 108 3.50 -3.34 -11.40
N ALA A 109 2.75 -3.98 -10.51
CA ALA A 109 1.96 -5.17 -10.85
C ALA A 109 0.86 -4.87 -11.87
N ILE A 110 0.21 -3.71 -11.76
CA ILE A 110 -0.84 -3.26 -12.69
C ILE A 110 -0.26 -3.02 -14.10
N PHE A 111 0.87 -2.32 -14.22
CA PHE A 111 1.53 -2.10 -15.51
C PHE A 111 2.07 -3.39 -16.11
N GLU A 112 2.65 -4.28 -15.30
CA GLU A 112 3.09 -5.60 -15.74
C GLU A 112 1.91 -6.41 -16.31
N GLN A 113 0.77 -6.40 -15.60
CA GLN A 113 -0.45 -7.07 -16.06
C GLN A 113 -0.99 -6.46 -17.36
N ALA A 114 -1.05 -5.14 -17.46
CA ALA A 114 -1.48 -4.44 -18.67
C ALA A 114 -0.61 -4.84 -19.87
N ARG A 115 0.72 -4.87 -19.69
CA ARG A 115 1.66 -5.28 -20.74
C ARG A 115 1.46 -6.73 -21.17
N MET A 116 1.23 -7.65 -20.24
CA MET A 116 0.92 -9.06 -20.58
C MET A 116 -0.40 -9.20 -21.36
N GLU A 117 -1.34 -8.29 -21.17
CA GLU A 117 -2.60 -8.22 -21.93
C GLU A 117 -2.47 -7.46 -23.27
N GLY A 118 -1.25 -7.03 -23.63
CA GLY A 118 -0.97 -6.25 -24.83
C GLY A 118 -1.52 -4.82 -24.76
N ILE A 119 -1.65 -4.28 -23.55
CA ILE A 119 -2.02 -2.89 -23.30
C ILE A 119 -0.74 -2.12 -23.01
N GLU A 120 -0.30 -1.32 -23.97
CA GLU A 120 0.84 -0.42 -23.81
C GLU A 120 0.35 0.92 -23.26
N ALA A 121 0.78 1.26 -22.05
CA ALA A 121 0.53 2.55 -21.41
C ALA A 121 1.82 3.04 -20.77
N THR A 122 2.15 4.31 -20.99
CA THR A 122 3.38 4.93 -20.47
C THR A 122 3.15 5.68 -19.17
N SER A 123 1.88 5.94 -18.82
CA SER A 123 1.50 6.65 -17.61
C SER A 123 0.23 6.10 -16.98
N LEU A 124 0.04 6.38 -15.69
CA LEU A 124 -1.18 5.96 -14.97
C LEU A 124 -2.42 6.61 -15.57
N ALA A 125 -2.30 7.87 -16.01
CA ALA A 125 -3.40 8.59 -16.65
C ALA A 125 -3.84 7.94 -17.96
N GLU A 126 -2.88 7.49 -18.78
CA GLU A 126 -3.18 6.73 -20.00
C GLU A 126 -3.86 5.41 -19.68
N LEU A 127 -3.31 4.66 -18.71
CA LEU A 127 -3.88 3.37 -18.31
C LEU A 127 -5.31 3.53 -17.77
N GLU A 128 -5.57 4.55 -16.96
CA GLU A 128 -6.91 4.89 -16.49
C GLU A 128 -7.84 5.28 -17.64
N ALA A 129 -7.36 6.05 -18.62
CA ALA A 129 -8.14 6.43 -19.78
C ALA A 129 -8.51 5.21 -20.63
N LEU A 130 -7.57 4.28 -20.83
CA LEU A 130 -7.81 3.01 -21.54
C LEU A 130 -8.81 2.13 -20.79
N ALA A 131 -8.67 2.02 -19.47
CA ALA A 131 -9.60 1.26 -18.63
C ALA A 131 -11.04 1.82 -18.70
N ARG A 132 -11.19 3.16 -18.76
CA ARG A 132 -12.50 3.82 -18.90
C ARG A 132 -13.15 3.63 -20.25
N LYS A 133 -12.35 3.62 -21.32
CA LYS A 133 -12.84 3.41 -22.69
C LYS A 133 -13.39 2.00 -22.90
N GLY A 134 -13.05 1.06 -22.01
CA GLY A 134 -13.62 -0.28 -21.95
C GLY A 134 -13.38 -1.05 -23.23
N THR A 135 -12.27 -1.78 -23.33
CA THR A 135 -12.13 -2.76 -24.41
C THR A 135 -13.09 -3.92 -24.09
N PRO A 136 -14.11 -4.19 -24.93
CA PRO A 136 -15.01 -5.31 -24.68
C PRO A 136 -14.20 -6.61 -24.59
N GLY A 137 -14.29 -7.31 -23.45
CA GLY A 137 -13.57 -8.57 -23.21
C GLY A 137 -12.15 -8.47 -22.61
N ARG A 138 -11.59 -7.26 -22.45
CA ARG A 138 -10.33 -7.05 -21.69
C ARG A 138 -10.59 -6.15 -20.48
N SER A 139 -11.08 -6.74 -19.40
CA SER A 139 -10.85 -6.15 -18.10
C SER A 139 -9.44 -6.55 -17.67
N ILE A 140 -8.61 -5.59 -17.24
CA ILE A 140 -7.45 -5.90 -16.39
C ILE A 140 -8.05 -6.47 -15.11
N SER A 141 -8.27 -7.78 -15.12
CA SER A 141 -8.81 -8.47 -13.98
C SER A 141 -7.64 -8.62 -13.03
N CYS A 142 -7.68 -7.89 -11.92
CA CYS A 142 -7.00 -8.37 -10.72
C CYS A 142 -7.67 -9.72 -10.44
N THR A 143 -7.04 -10.80 -10.89
CA THR A 143 -7.67 -12.11 -11.02
C THR A 143 -8.27 -12.50 -9.68
N ARG A 144 -9.57 -12.72 -9.66
CA ARG A 144 -10.27 -13.34 -8.54
C ARG A 144 -9.65 -14.74 -8.38
N PRO A 145 -8.93 -15.06 -7.29
CA PRO A 145 -8.69 -16.45 -6.99
C PRO A 145 -10.06 -17.05 -6.70
N ALA A 146 -10.39 -18.17 -7.33
CA ALA A 146 -11.57 -18.94 -7.00
C ALA A 146 -11.40 -19.52 -5.58
N THR A 147 -11.61 -18.71 -4.54
CA THR A 147 -11.79 -19.20 -3.18
C THR A 147 -13.25 -19.57 -3.01
N ARG A 148 -13.48 -20.83 -2.62
CA ARG A 148 -14.79 -21.45 -2.40
C ARG A 148 -15.52 -20.92 -1.17
N SER A 149 -15.14 -19.74 -0.66
CA SER A 149 -15.67 -19.11 0.55
C SER A 149 -16.41 -17.84 0.16
N GLY A 150 -17.71 -17.80 0.41
CA GLY A 150 -18.64 -16.73 0.04
C GLY A 150 -18.32 -15.37 0.65
N TRP A 151 -17.41 -14.63 0.01
CA TRP A 151 -17.29 -13.19 0.21
C TRP A 151 -18.44 -12.47 -0.48
N PRO A 152 -19.11 -11.49 0.17
CA PRO A 152 -20.15 -10.71 -0.48
C PRO A 152 -19.54 -9.87 -1.61
N SER A 153 -20.29 -9.78 -2.71
CA SER A 153 -20.24 -8.92 -3.91
C SER A 153 -19.03 -8.00 -4.16
N PRO A 154 -18.64 -7.81 -5.45
CA PRO A 154 -17.43 -7.07 -5.83
C PRO A 154 -17.37 -5.67 -5.22
N ILE A 155 -16.20 -5.31 -4.69
CA ILE A 155 -15.86 -3.93 -4.33
C ILE A 155 -15.92 -3.10 -5.62
N ARG A 156 -17.06 -2.43 -5.85
CA ARG A 156 -17.18 -1.42 -6.90
C ARG A 156 -16.43 -0.17 -6.44
N PHE A 157 -15.21 0.00 -6.94
CA PHE A 157 -14.58 1.32 -6.97
C PHE A 157 -15.39 2.22 -7.90
N ARG A 158 -16.24 3.09 -7.34
CA ARG A 158 -16.79 4.25 -8.06
C ARG A 158 -15.86 5.43 -7.81
N PRO A 159 -14.97 5.81 -8.75
CA PRO A 159 -14.22 7.04 -8.61
C PRO A 159 -15.16 8.23 -8.85
N THR A 160 -15.75 8.77 -7.79
CA THR A 160 -16.30 10.14 -7.84
C THR A 160 -15.12 11.11 -7.83
N ILE A 161 -14.66 11.48 -9.02
CA ILE A 161 -13.69 12.56 -9.20
C ILE A 161 -14.41 13.89 -8.95
N ARG A 162 -14.13 14.52 -7.81
CA ARG A 162 -14.22 15.97 -7.68
C ARG A 162 -12.79 16.50 -7.57
N ARG A 163 -12.46 17.45 -8.45
CA ARG A 163 -11.16 18.14 -8.52
C ARG A 163 -10.73 18.64 -7.14
N ARG A 164 -9.78 17.95 -6.52
CA ARG A 164 -8.67 18.42 -5.66
C ARG A 164 -8.07 17.19 -4.96
N SER A 165 -6.75 17.15 -4.92
CA SER A 165 -5.85 16.10 -4.46
C SER A 165 -6.08 15.71 -2.99
N CYS A 166 -7.13 14.93 -2.73
CA CYS A 166 -7.35 14.26 -1.45
C CYS A 166 -8.29 13.07 -1.71
N TRP A 167 -7.75 11.85 -1.72
CA TRP A 167 -8.55 10.63 -1.80
C TRP A 167 -9.32 10.47 -0.49
N ARG A 168 -10.62 10.80 -0.50
CA ARG A 168 -11.53 10.60 0.63
C ARG A 168 -12.05 9.16 0.55
N ILE A 169 -11.54 8.27 1.39
CA ILE A 169 -12.20 6.98 1.64
C ILE A 169 -13.43 7.29 2.51
N SER A 170 -14.63 7.21 1.94
CA SER A 170 -15.86 7.27 2.75
C SER A 170 -15.89 6.09 3.73
N PRO A 171 -16.39 6.28 4.96
CA PRO A 171 -16.44 5.20 5.94
C PRO A 171 -17.31 4.06 5.41
N ILE A 172 -16.71 2.88 5.31
CA ILE A 172 -17.46 1.63 5.18
C ILE A 172 -18.21 1.46 6.50
N ALA A 173 -19.51 1.67 6.48
CA ALA A 173 -20.38 1.28 7.57
C ALA A 173 -20.38 -0.25 7.65
N PHE A 174 -19.59 -0.81 8.56
CA PHE A 174 -19.80 -2.17 9.02
C PHE A 174 -21.12 -2.17 9.80
N ARG A 175 -22.21 -2.66 9.18
CA ARG A 175 -23.38 -3.07 9.97
C ARG A 175 -22.92 -4.20 10.89
N GLY A 176 -23.13 -4.01 12.19
CA GLY A 176 -22.64 -4.87 13.25
C GLY A 176 -22.92 -6.34 13.01
N CYS A 177 -21.88 -7.15 13.16
CA CYS A 177 -22.01 -8.57 13.35
C CYS A 177 -21.99 -8.78 14.87
N SER A 178 -23.17 -8.99 15.46
CA SER A 178 -23.31 -9.48 16.83
C SER A 178 -22.76 -10.89 16.88
N ILE A 179 -21.80 -11.15 17.77
CA ILE A 179 -21.30 -12.50 18.06
C ILE A 179 -22.15 -13.04 19.24
N PRO A 180 -22.63 -14.30 19.20
CA PRO A 180 -23.37 -14.92 20.29
C PRO A 180 -22.55 -15.05 21.58
#